data_AF-A0A1G2MEK6-F1
#
_entry.id   AF-A0A1G2MEK6-F1
#
_cell.length_a   1.000
_cell.length_b   1.000
_cell.length_c   1.000
_cell.angle_alpha   90.00
_cell.angle_beta   90.00
_cell.angle_gamma   90.00
#
_symmetry.space_group_name_H-M   'P 1'
#
loop_
_entity.id
_entity.type
_entity.pdbx_description
1 polymer ?
#
loop_
_entity_poly.entity_id
_entity_poly.type
_entity_poly.pdbx_seq_one_letter_code
_entity_poly.pdbx_strand_id
1 'polypeptide(L)'
;MEKIFSRDSIGGMRNTLIYVIGLVVIVGGLFYLAQDKSALSSDYKNIEYTVDKKPVQLTNGLSELSIASSSAKIVTRYFGNEIKKDLNGDDREDIAFILTQETGGTGTFYYVAAALNTEDGYVGSDALYLGDRIAPQGMEPGPGSSIIVNYADRKIGEAMTVDPSVGKSLRLLLNENTMQFGEVAEDFAGEANPERMTLTMKTWNWTKTTYESGKVVTPREQLFGIKFLANGTFVAGSDCNSMGGKYSAVNGSITFSDVSSTKMYCANSQEDDFKVVFDQAQKFRFTSKGELIFDLKMDSGTIIFK
;
A
#
# COMPACT_ATOMS: atom_id res chain seq x y z
N MET A 1 -79.31 21.14 37.07
CA MET A 1 -79.79 19.94 36.34
C MET A 1 -79.10 19.92 34.99
N GLU A 2 -78.32 18.86 34.76
CA GLU A 2 -77.30 18.67 33.72
C GLU A 2 -77.81 18.80 32.28
N LYS A 3 -76.94 19.31 31.39
CA LYS A 3 -77.06 19.16 29.93
C LYS A 3 -76.47 17.82 29.51
N ILE A 4 -77.29 16.98 28.90
CA ILE A 4 -76.93 15.70 28.28
C ILE A 4 -76.24 15.99 26.94
N PHE A 5 -74.97 15.58 26.80
CA PHE A 5 -74.25 15.56 25.52
C PHE A 5 -74.53 14.24 24.79
N SER A 6 -75.02 14.34 23.55
CA SER A 6 -75.37 13.20 22.69
C SER A 6 -74.15 12.36 22.28
N ARG A 7 -74.33 11.05 22.26
CA ARG A 7 -73.32 9.98 22.12
C ARG A 7 -73.19 9.44 20.69
N ASP A 8 -73.55 10.21 19.66
CA ASP A 8 -73.59 9.71 18.27
C ASP A 8 -72.46 10.20 17.34
N SER A 9 -71.56 11.07 17.79
CA SER A 9 -70.48 11.64 16.95
C SER A 9 -69.16 10.82 16.95
N ILE A 10 -69.05 9.80 17.79
CA ILE A 10 -67.77 9.12 18.06
C ILE A 10 -67.52 7.94 17.09
N GLY A 11 -68.58 7.36 16.51
CA GLY A 11 -68.47 6.18 15.64
C GLY A 11 -67.90 6.47 14.25
N GLY A 12 -68.32 7.57 13.60
CA GLY A 12 -67.85 7.95 12.26
C GLY A 12 -66.39 8.41 12.23
N MET A 13 -65.96 9.13 13.26
CA MET A 13 -64.60 9.68 13.37
C MET A 13 -63.54 8.58 13.57
N ARG A 14 -63.90 7.49 14.24
CA ARG A 14 -63.00 6.36 14.53
C ARG A 14 -62.69 5.53 13.28
N ASN A 15 -63.68 5.33 12.40
CA ASN A 15 -63.47 4.59 11.14
C ASN A 15 -62.64 5.42 10.15
N THR A 16 -62.91 6.73 10.01
CA THR A 16 -62.11 7.62 9.17
C THR A 16 -60.65 7.70 9.62
N LEU A 17 -60.41 7.73 10.94
CA LEU A 17 -59.04 7.73 11.49
C LEU A 17 -58.28 6.44 11.18
N ILE A 18 -58.94 5.28 11.22
CA ILE A 18 -58.32 3.98 10.89
C ILE A 18 -57.96 3.91 9.40
N TYR A 19 -58.82 4.41 8.50
CA TYR A 19 -58.52 4.44 7.07
C TYR A 19 -57.36 5.40 6.74
N VAL A 20 -57.30 6.56 7.40
CA VAL A 20 -56.20 7.52 7.21
C VAL A 20 -54.88 6.95 7.73
N ILE A 21 -54.85 6.30 8.90
CA ILE A 21 -53.66 5.64 9.42
C ILE A 21 -53.23 4.49 8.52
N GLY A 22 -54.16 3.65 8.06
CA GLY A 22 -53.87 2.57 7.12
C GLY A 22 -53.28 3.07 5.80
N LEU A 23 -53.81 4.16 5.26
CA LEU A 23 -53.32 4.76 4.01
C LEU A 23 -51.94 5.42 4.20
N VAL A 24 -51.68 6.06 5.35
CA VAL A 24 -50.34 6.61 5.68
C VAL A 24 -49.30 5.50 5.88
N VAL A 25 -49.68 4.37 6.47
CA VAL A 25 -48.78 3.20 6.62
C VAL A 25 -48.52 2.52 5.28
N ILE A 26 -49.52 2.42 4.40
CA ILE A 26 -49.35 1.85 3.06
C ILE A 26 -48.51 2.78 2.18
N VAL A 27 -48.80 4.09 2.17
CA VAL A 27 -48.04 5.08 1.40
C VAL A 27 -46.62 5.22 1.96
N GLY A 28 -46.47 5.26 3.29
CA GLY A 28 -45.16 5.28 3.95
C GLY A 28 -44.36 4.00 3.72
N GLY A 29 -45.02 2.84 3.74
CA GLY A 29 -44.41 1.55 3.40
C GLY A 29 -44.01 1.46 1.92
N LEU A 30 -44.85 1.95 1.01
CA LEU A 30 -44.51 2.05 -0.42
C LEU A 30 -43.37 3.05 -0.67
N PHE A 31 -43.31 4.15 0.08
CA PHE A 31 -42.23 5.14 -0.02
C PHE A 31 -40.92 4.60 0.57
N TYR A 32 -40.98 3.80 1.64
CA TYR A 32 -39.82 3.12 2.23
C TYR A 32 -39.29 2.00 1.32
N LEU A 33 -40.17 1.32 0.59
CA LEU A 33 -39.82 0.31 -0.42
C LEU A 33 -39.35 0.92 -1.75
N ALA A 34 -39.64 2.20 -1.99
CA ALA A 34 -39.25 2.95 -3.19
C ALA A 34 -37.99 3.80 -3.01
N GLN A 35 -37.20 3.59 -1.95
CA GLN A 35 -35.80 3.98 -1.99
C GLN A 35 -35.11 3.09 -3.02
N ASP A 36 -35.09 3.54 -4.28
CA ASP A 36 -34.24 2.97 -5.30
C ASP A 36 -32.81 3.01 -4.78
N LYS A 37 -32.23 1.84 -4.51
CA LYS A 37 -30.77 1.71 -4.51
C LYS A 37 -30.34 2.15 -5.90
N SER A 38 -29.85 3.38 -6.04
CA SER A 38 -29.24 3.85 -7.28
C SER A 38 -28.22 2.79 -7.70
N ALA A 39 -28.41 2.21 -8.88
CA ALA A 39 -27.43 1.27 -9.44
C ALA A 39 -26.06 1.96 -9.47
N LEU A 40 -25.02 1.26 -9.04
CA LEU A 40 -23.67 1.83 -9.06
C LEU A 40 -23.28 2.12 -10.51
N SER A 41 -22.55 3.21 -10.73
CA SER A 41 -22.10 3.58 -12.06
C SER A 41 -21.00 2.63 -12.53
N SER A 42 -21.04 2.24 -13.80
CA SER A 42 -19.96 1.51 -14.47
C SER A 42 -18.81 2.42 -14.93
N ASP A 43 -18.89 3.73 -14.67
CA ASP A 43 -17.84 4.69 -14.98
C ASP A 43 -17.26 5.27 -13.68
N TYR A 44 -16.02 4.88 -13.39
CA TYR A 44 -15.24 5.32 -12.23
C TYR A 44 -15.01 6.83 -12.16
N LYS A 45 -15.18 7.58 -13.27
CA LYS A 45 -15.14 9.05 -13.26
C LYS A 45 -16.48 9.68 -12.88
N ASN A 46 -17.51 8.87 -12.64
CA ASN A 46 -18.88 9.26 -12.34
C ASN A 46 -19.41 8.58 -11.06
N ILE A 47 -18.57 8.45 -10.03
CA ILE A 47 -18.93 7.90 -8.71
C ILE A 47 -18.47 8.80 -7.57
N GLU A 48 -18.91 8.48 -6.36
CA GLU A 48 -18.48 9.12 -5.12
C GLU A 48 -17.19 8.49 -4.59
N TYR A 49 -16.27 9.34 -4.13
CA TYR A 49 -15.07 8.98 -3.39
C TYR A 49 -15.08 9.70 -2.04
N THR A 50 -14.33 9.21 -1.06
CA THR A 50 -14.08 9.98 0.16
C THR A 50 -12.74 10.71 0.03
N VAL A 51 -12.72 12.03 0.19
CA VAL A 51 -11.49 12.85 0.20
C VAL A 51 -11.51 13.70 1.46
N ASP A 52 -10.46 13.59 2.27
CA ASP A 52 -10.38 14.25 3.58
C ASP A 52 -11.62 14.02 4.47
N LYS A 53 -12.08 12.76 4.51
CA LYS A 53 -13.25 12.30 5.27
C LYS A 53 -14.59 12.90 4.82
N LYS A 54 -14.62 13.53 3.65
CA LYS A 54 -15.84 14.09 3.06
C LYS A 54 -16.18 13.35 1.78
N PRO A 55 -17.47 13.05 1.54
CA PRO A 55 -17.90 12.50 0.27
C PRO A 55 -17.71 13.52 -0.84
N VAL A 56 -17.19 13.07 -1.98
CA VAL A 56 -16.95 13.85 -3.19
C VAL A 56 -17.51 13.06 -4.37
N GLN A 57 -18.71 13.43 -4.80
CA GLN A 57 -19.29 12.93 -6.03
C GLN A 57 -18.59 13.56 -7.24
N LEU A 58 -17.91 12.73 -8.05
CA LEU A 58 -17.39 13.14 -9.34
C LEU A 58 -18.48 13.03 -10.41
N THR A 59 -18.51 13.98 -11.33
CA THR A 59 -19.26 13.92 -12.58
C THR A 59 -18.30 14.17 -13.73
N ASN A 60 -18.06 13.17 -14.57
CA ASN A 60 -17.06 13.15 -15.63
C ASN A 60 -15.67 13.57 -15.15
N GLY A 61 -15.29 13.09 -13.96
CA GLY A 61 -13.99 13.34 -13.35
C GLY A 61 -13.85 14.71 -12.70
N LEU A 62 -14.94 15.44 -12.45
CA LEU A 62 -14.92 16.76 -11.81
C LEU A 62 -15.97 16.84 -10.69
N SER A 63 -15.61 17.47 -9.58
CA SER A 63 -16.52 17.93 -8.54
C SER A 63 -16.18 19.36 -8.16
N GLU A 64 -17.20 20.22 -8.06
CA GLU A 64 -17.05 21.62 -7.63
C GLU A 64 -18.04 21.91 -6.50
N LEU A 65 -17.51 22.29 -5.33
CA LEU A 65 -18.30 22.67 -4.16
C LEU A 65 -18.03 24.12 -3.79
N SER A 66 -19.08 24.94 -3.74
CA SER A 66 -18.97 26.33 -3.29
C SER A 66 -18.70 26.39 -1.79
N ILE A 67 -17.79 27.27 -1.37
CA ILE A 67 -17.54 27.53 0.05
C ILE A 67 -18.51 28.62 0.52
N ALA A 68 -19.24 28.36 1.61
CA ALA A 68 -20.17 29.35 2.16
C ALA A 68 -19.47 30.67 2.44
N SER A 69 -20.05 31.78 1.97
CA SER A 69 -19.54 33.14 2.16
C SER A 69 -18.16 33.42 1.53
N SER A 70 -17.73 32.64 0.54
CA SER A 70 -16.52 32.87 -0.25
C SER A 70 -16.82 32.77 -1.75
N SER A 71 -16.03 33.46 -2.58
CA SER A 71 -16.04 33.25 -4.04
C SER A 71 -15.21 32.03 -4.45
N ALA A 72 -14.44 31.45 -3.52
CA ALA A 72 -13.64 30.27 -3.76
C ALA A 72 -14.49 28.99 -3.79
N LYS A 73 -14.02 28.01 -4.57
CA LYS A 73 -14.60 26.69 -4.67
C LYS A 73 -13.59 25.65 -4.21
N ILE A 74 -14.10 24.55 -3.65
CA ILE A 74 -13.35 23.31 -3.55
C ILE A 74 -13.53 22.58 -4.88
N VAL A 75 -12.44 22.37 -5.62
CA VAL A 75 -12.46 21.67 -6.90
C VAL A 75 -11.68 20.38 -6.76
N THR A 76 -12.36 19.24 -6.93
CA THR A 76 -11.70 17.93 -7.00
C THR A 76 -11.75 17.43 -8.43
N ARG A 77 -10.61 16.98 -8.98
CA ARG A 77 -10.49 16.59 -10.39
C ARG A 77 -9.73 15.28 -10.55
N TYR A 78 -10.18 14.47 -11.48
CA TYR A 78 -9.42 13.36 -12.04
C TYR A 78 -8.13 13.88 -12.69
N PHE A 79 -6.99 13.49 -12.14
CA PHE A 79 -5.68 13.85 -12.68
C PHE A 79 -5.21 12.87 -13.76
N GLY A 80 -5.38 11.57 -13.51
CA GLY A 80 -4.89 10.49 -14.38
C GLY A 80 -3.88 9.60 -13.68
N ASN A 81 -2.87 9.14 -14.44
CA ASN A 81 -1.89 8.13 -14.04
C ASN A 81 -2.54 6.79 -13.65
N GLU A 82 -3.66 6.44 -14.27
CA GLU A 82 -4.40 5.25 -13.90
C GLU A 82 -3.66 3.95 -14.22
N ILE A 83 -3.87 2.95 -13.36
CA ILE A 83 -3.52 1.56 -13.64
C ILE A 83 -4.75 0.68 -13.45
N LYS A 84 -4.80 -0.41 -14.21
CA LYS A 84 -5.75 -1.49 -14.01
C LYS A 84 -5.06 -2.65 -13.31
N LYS A 85 -5.67 -3.12 -12.23
CA LYS A 85 -5.14 -4.22 -11.42
C LYS A 85 -6.26 -4.75 -10.54
N ASP A 86 -6.28 -6.04 -10.28
CA ASP A 86 -7.06 -6.62 -9.19
C ASP A 86 -6.48 -6.19 -7.82
N LEU A 87 -7.23 -5.37 -7.08
CA LEU A 87 -6.85 -4.75 -5.80
C LEU A 87 -7.41 -5.50 -4.58
N ASN A 88 -8.43 -6.34 -4.74
CA ASN A 88 -9.06 -7.11 -3.66
C ASN A 88 -8.89 -8.63 -3.80
N GLY A 89 -8.37 -9.12 -4.93
CA GLY A 89 -8.13 -10.54 -5.19
C GLY A 89 -9.38 -11.31 -5.65
N ASP A 90 -10.35 -10.64 -6.27
CA ASP A 90 -11.59 -11.25 -6.76
C ASP A 90 -11.57 -11.64 -8.25
N ASP A 91 -10.37 -11.58 -8.88
CA ASP A 91 -10.12 -11.82 -10.29
C ASP A 91 -10.80 -10.80 -11.24
N ARG A 92 -11.27 -9.65 -10.75
CA ARG A 92 -11.77 -8.52 -11.57
C ARG A 92 -10.75 -7.39 -11.56
N GLU A 93 -10.61 -6.72 -12.71
CA GLU A 93 -9.75 -5.54 -12.78
C GLU A 93 -10.43 -4.34 -12.14
N ASP A 94 -9.78 -3.77 -11.14
CA ASP A 94 -10.09 -2.47 -10.54
C ASP A 94 -9.23 -1.37 -11.17
N ILE A 95 -9.48 -0.12 -10.75
CA ILE A 95 -8.73 1.04 -11.24
C ILE A 95 -8.18 1.83 -10.07
N ALA A 96 -6.87 2.09 -10.05
CA ALA A 96 -6.24 3.07 -9.17
C ALA A 96 -5.77 4.28 -9.98
N PHE A 97 -5.99 5.49 -9.48
CA PHE A 97 -5.66 6.74 -10.19
C PHE A 97 -5.43 7.90 -9.21
N ILE A 98 -4.93 9.03 -9.72
CA ILE A 98 -4.67 10.23 -8.92
C ILE A 98 -5.83 11.22 -9.04
N LEU A 99 -6.20 11.81 -7.90
CA LEU A 99 -7.07 12.97 -7.78
C LEU A 99 -6.26 14.20 -7.39
N THR A 100 -6.66 15.36 -7.88
CA THR A 100 -6.23 16.65 -7.33
C THR A 100 -7.38 17.34 -6.63
N GLN A 101 -7.07 18.09 -5.56
CA GLN A 101 -8.01 18.98 -4.89
C GLN A 101 -7.42 20.37 -4.66
N GLU A 102 -8.20 21.39 -5.01
CA GLU A 102 -7.93 22.80 -4.70
C GLU A 102 -9.00 23.28 -3.72
N THR A 103 -8.61 23.87 -2.59
CA THR A 103 -9.55 24.26 -1.50
C THR A 103 -9.76 25.77 -1.38
N GLY A 104 -9.51 26.52 -2.46
CA GLY A 104 -9.66 27.97 -2.51
C GLY A 104 -8.43 28.79 -2.12
N GLY A 105 -7.31 28.12 -1.80
CA GLY A 105 -5.98 28.73 -1.68
C GLY A 105 -5.18 28.63 -2.99
N THR A 106 -3.85 28.72 -2.89
CA THR A 106 -2.91 28.53 -4.02
C THR A 106 -2.33 27.12 -4.10
N GLY A 107 -2.69 26.24 -3.16
CA GLY A 107 -2.23 24.85 -3.11
C GLY A 107 -3.07 23.94 -4.01
N THR A 108 -2.40 22.92 -4.54
CA THR A 108 -3.03 21.79 -5.23
C THR A 108 -2.60 20.53 -4.51
N PHE A 109 -3.54 19.87 -3.87
CA PHE A 109 -3.33 18.67 -3.08
C PHE A 109 -3.53 17.43 -3.95
N TYR A 110 -2.69 16.42 -3.79
CA TYR A 110 -2.73 15.20 -4.58
C TYR A 110 -3.12 14.02 -3.69
N TYR A 111 -3.97 13.14 -4.22
CA TYR A 111 -4.46 11.95 -3.54
C TYR A 111 -4.43 10.77 -4.49
N VAL A 112 -4.22 9.56 -3.99
CA VAL A 112 -4.46 8.31 -4.73
C VAL A 112 -5.79 7.72 -4.29
N ALA A 113 -6.61 7.33 -5.26
CA ALA A 113 -7.91 6.70 -5.05
C ALA A 113 -8.02 5.40 -5.86
N ALA A 114 -8.88 4.49 -5.40
CA ALA A 114 -9.26 3.29 -6.11
C ALA A 114 -10.77 3.31 -6.43
N ALA A 115 -11.13 2.79 -7.59
CA ALA A 115 -12.48 2.40 -7.96
C ALA A 115 -12.52 0.88 -8.03
N LEU A 116 -13.15 0.26 -7.03
CA LEU A 116 -13.29 -1.18 -6.92
C LEU A 116 -14.46 -1.65 -7.81
N ASN A 117 -14.21 -2.62 -8.68
CA ASN A 117 -15.11 -3.08 -9.71
C ASN A 117 -16.01 -4.23 -9.22
N THR A 118 -17.15 -3.89 -8.65
CA THR A 118 -18.11 -4.88 -8.12
C THR A 118 -19.10 -5.35 -9.19
N GLU A 119 -19.89 -6.39 -8.93
CA GLU A 119 -20.91 -6.88 -9.87
C GLU A 119 -21.95 -5.80 -10.22
N ASP A 120 -22.21 -4.89 -9.28
CA ASP A 120 -23.22 -3.84 -9.40
C ASP A 120 -22.67 -2.54 -10.01
N GLY A 121 -21.34 -2.41 -10.17
CA GLY A 121 -20.65 -1.21 -10.64
C GLY A 121 -19.45 -0.82 -9.77
N TYR A 122 -18.88 0.36 -10.00
CA TYR A 122 -17.71 0.80 -9.24
C TYR A 122 -18.08 1.38 -7.87
N VAL A 123 -17.25 1.07 -6.87
CA VAL A 123 -17.28 1.67 -5.54
C VAL A 123 -15.98 2.46 -5.32
N GLY A 124 -16.10 3.75 -5.02
CA GLY A 124 -14.94 4.62 -4.80
C GLY A 124 -14.34 4.45 -3.41
N SER A 125 -13.01 4.55 -3.33
CA SER A 125 -12.27 4.44 -2.07
C SER A 125 -12.24 5.73 -1.26
N ASP A 126 -11.76 5.62 -0.03
CA ASP A 126 -11.15 6.73 0.71
C ASP A 126 -9.79 7.04 0.08
N ALA A 127 -9.62 8.28 -0.38
CA ALA A 127 -8.45 8.72 -1.11
C ALA A 127 -7.32 9.03 -0.14
N LEU A 128 -6.16 8.41 -0.35
CA LEU A 128 -4.99 8.62 0.48
C LEU A 128 -4.24 9.88 0.02
N TYR A 129 -3.99 10.81 0.94
CA TYR A 129 -3.22 12.03 0.68
C TYR A 129 -1.75 11.73 0.37
N LEU A 130 -1.25 12.25 -0.75
CA LEU A 130 0.14 12.10 -1.20
C LEU A 130 1.00 13.33 -0.87
N GLY A 131 0.45 14.54 -0.99
CA GLY A 131 1.17 15.79 -0.73
C GLY A 131 0.57 17.05 -1.38
N ASP A 132 1.17 18.22 -1.11
CA ASP A 132 0.87 19.52 -1.74
C ASP A 132 1.89 19.82 -2.85
N ARG A 133 1.39 20.06 -4.07
CA ARG A 133 2.20 20.44 -5.24
C ARG A 133 3.40 19.51 -5.46
N ILE A 134 3.18 18.22 -5.31
CA ILE A 134 4.12 17.16 -5.70
C ILE A 134 4.18 17.03 -7.23
N ALA A 135 5.15 16.28 -7.75
CA ALA A 135 5.23 15.92 -9.16
C ALA A 135 4.98 14.41 -9.35
N PRO A 136 3.76 13.98 -9.71
CA PRO A 136 3.45 12.57 -9.99
C PRO A 136 4.36 11.99 -11.08
N GLN A 137 4.93 10.80 -10.85
CA GLN A 137 5.81 10.10 -11.80
C GLN A 137 5.16 8.84 -12.40
N GLY A 138 4.00 8.43 -11.89
CA GLY A 138 3.23 7.30 -12.41
C GLY A 138 2.85 6.31 -11.31
N MET A 139 2.14 5.27 -11.71
CA MET A 139 1.81 4.13 -10.86
C MET A 139 2.19 2.83 -11.56
N GLU A 140 2.59 1.84 -10.77
CA GLU A 140 3.01 0.53 -11.25
C GLU A 140 2.32 -0.58 -10.44
N PRO A 141 2.03 -1.74 -11.06
CA PRO A 141 1.58 -2.90 -10.30
C PRO A 141 2.66 -3.37 -9.32
N GLY A 142 2.29 -3.51 -8.04
CA GLY A 142 3.12 -4.16 -7.03
C GLY A 142 2.83 -5.67 -6.90
N PRO A 143 3.56 -6.39 -6.03
CA PRO A 143 3.31 -7.81 -5.75
C PRO A 143 1.92 -8.06 -5.15
N GLY A 144 1.29 -9.19 -5.48
CA GLY A 144 -0.08 -9.51 -5.04
C GLY A 144 -1.06 -8.43 -5.52
N SER A 145 -1.95 -7.97 -4.64
CA SER A 145 -2.93 -6.91 -4.92
C SER A 145 -2.41 -5.49 -4.63
N SER A 146 -1.11 -5.33 -4.36
CA SER A 146 -0.54 -4.01 -4.06
C SER A 146 -0.23 -3.19 -5.31
N ILE A 147 -0.20 -1.87 -5.15
CA ILE A 147 0.22 -0.90 -6.17
C ILE A 147 1.42 -0.11 -5.65
N ILE A 148 2.23 0.44 -6.55
CA ILE A 148 3.34 1.33 -6.23
C ILE A 148 3.05 2.69 -6.84
N VAL A 149 3.01 3.73 -6.00
CA VAL A 149 2.75 5.11 -6.40
C VAL A 149 4.05 5.90 -6.35
N ASN A 150 4.49 6.38 -7.51
CA ASN A 150 5.75 7.10 -7.67
C ASN A 150 5.47 8.60 -7.84
N TYR A 151 6.16 9.43 -7.07
CA TYR A 151 6.09 10.89 -7.17
C TYR A 151 7.36 11.54 -6.67
N ALA A 152 7.63 12.79 -7.07
CA ALA A 152 8.67 13.59 -6.49
C ALA A 152 8.08 14.62 -5.52
N ASP A 153 8.78 14.84 -4.42
CA ASP A 153 8.49 15.84 -3.39
C ASP A 153 9.69 16.79 -3.23
N ARG A 154 9.52 17.85 -2.44
CA ARG A 154 10.60 18.78 -2.10
C ARG A 154 11.44 18.25 -0.94
N LYS A 155 12.67 18.74 -0.81
CA LYS A 155 13.45 18.52 0.41
C LYS A 155 12.80 19.28 1.57
N ILE A 156 13.01 18.78 2.78
CA ILE A 156 12.52 19.42 4.01
C ILE A 156 13.07 20.85 4.07
N GLY A 157 12.16 21.82 4.15
CA GLY A 157 12.50 23.25 4.25
C GLY A 157 12.68 24.00 2.92
N GLU A 158 12.59 23.32 1.77
CA GLU A 158 12.57 24.01 0.48
C GLU A 158 11.27 24.82 0.28
N ALA A 159 11.37 25.95 -0.39
CA ALA A 159 10.22 26.81 -0.68
C ALA A 159 9.27 26.14 -1.68
N MET A 160 7.97 26.43 -1.60
CA MET A 160 6.96 25.87 -2.50
C MET A 160 7.06 26.35 -3.96
N THR A 161 7.93 27.33 -4.22
CA THR A 161 8.28 27.81 -5.58
C THR A 161 9.38 26.97 -6.23
N VAL A 162 10.06 26.11 -5.48
CA VAL A 162 11.07 25.17 -6.00
C VAL A 162 10.34 23.94 -6.55
N ASP A 163 10.81 23.39 -7.66
CA ASP A 163 10.24 22.18 -8.22
C ASP A 163 10.57 20.95 -7.35
N PRO A 164 9.61 20.03 -7.14
CA PRO A 164 9.88 18.76 -6.45
C PRO A 164 11.00 17.97 -7.13
N SER A 165 11.93 17.42 -6.34
CA SER A 165 13.12 16.73 -6.85
C SER A 165 13.52 15.47 -6.06
N VAL A 166 12.89 15.21 -4.92
CA VAL A 166 13.13 14.03 -4.08
C VAL A 166 12.12 12.95 -4.47
N GLY A 167 12.58 11.93 -5.18
CA GLY A 167 11.74 10.77 -5.52
C GLY A 167 11.24 10.04 -4.26
N LYS A 168 9.95 9.70 -4.28
CA LYS A 168 9.25 8.90 -3.28
C LYS A 168 8.43 7.82 -3.98
N SER A 169 8.34 6.67 -3.32
CA SER A 169 7.52 5.54 -3.75
C SER A 169 6.72 5.05 -2.54
N LEU A 170 5.42 4.88 -2.71
CA LEU A 170 4.54 4.27 -1.70
C LEU A 170 4.01 2.96 -2.25
N ARG A 171 4.23 1.87 -1.52
CA ARG A 171 3.55 0.61 -1.80
C ARG A 171 2.26 0.57 -1.02
N LEU A 172 1.13 0.44 -1.70
CA LEU A 172 -0.20 0.54 -1.09
C LEU A 172 -0.99 -0.75 -1.28
N LEU A 173 -1.75 -1.13 -0.26
CA LEU A 173 -2.77 -2.18 -0.31
C LEU A 173 -4.13 -1.57 0.05
N LEU A 174 -5.16 -1.89 -0.74
CA LEU A 174 -6.52 -1.48 -0.44
C LEU A 174 -7.14 -2.47 0.56
N ASN A 175 -7.70 -1.96 1.64
CA ASN A 175 -8.54 -2.76 2.53
C ASN A 175 -9.98 -2.71 2.04
N GLU A 176 -10.49 -3.82 1.52
CA GLU A 176 -11.86 -3.93 0.98
C GLU A 176 -12.96 -3.59 2.00
N ASN A 177 -12.72 -3.82 3.30
CA ASN A 177 -13.73 -3.62 4.33
C ASN A 177 -13.88 -2.14 4.70
N THR A 178 -12.78 -1.39 4.66
CA THR A 178 -12.76 0.03 5.03
C THR A 178 -12.65 0.95 3.82
N MET A 179 -12.38 0.40 2.64
CA MET A 179 -12.08 1.13 1.40
C MET A 179 -10.92 2.12 1.55
N GLN A 180 -9.96 1.82 2.43
CA GLN A 180 -8.80 2.67 2.70
C GLN A 180 -7.52 2.02 2.19
N PHE A 181 -6.61 2.82 1.64
CA PHE A 181 -5.24 2.38 1.40
C PHE A 181 -4.46 2.34 2.72
N GLY A 182 -3.82 1.19 2.97
CA GLY A 182 -2.72 1.07 3.92
C GLY A 182 -1.38 1.14 3.18
N GLU A 183 -0.46 1.95 3.69
CA GLU A 183 0.94 1.87 3.27
C GLU A 183 1.53 0.55 3.77
N VAL A 184 2.04 -0.24 2.82
CA VAL A 184 2.89 -1.37 3.14
C VAL A 184 4.24 -0.78 3.48
N ALA A 185 4.48 -0.60 4.78
CA ALA A 185 5.80 -0.27 5.26
C ALA A 185 6.80 -1.30 4.66
N GLU A 186 7.96 -0.83 4.24
CA GLU A 186 9.08 -1.71 3.89
C GLU A 186 10.05 -1.70 5.09
N ASP A 187 10.76 -2.80 5.31
CA ASP A 187 11.74 -2.98 6.40
C ASP A 187 11.13 -3.03 7.84
N PHE A 188 9.83 -3.32 7.97
CA PHE A 188 9.19 -3.43 9.28
C PHE A 188 9.18 -4.87 9.82
N ALA A 189 9.29 -4.99 11.14
CA ALA A 189 9.20 -6.29 11.80
C ALA A 189 7.76 -6.81 11.69
N GLY A 190 7.54 -7.79 10.81
CA GLY A 190 6.25 -8.42 10.54
C GLY A 190 5.93 -8.57 9.04
N GLU A 191 6.69 -7.93 8.16
CA GLU A 191 6.50 -7.98 6.70
C GLU A 191 6.77 -9.36 6.08
N ALA A 192 7.59 -10.17 6.75
CA ALA A 192 7.87 -11.54 6.38
C ALA A 192 7.53 -12.49 7.52
N ASN A 193 7.14 -13.71 7.17
CA ASN A 193 7.01 -14.80 8.14
C ASN A 193 8.30 -15.65 8.13
N PRO A 194 9.17 -15.57 9.16
CA PRO A 194 10.42 -16.33 9.24
C PRO A 194 10.23 -17.84 9.09
N GLU A 195 9.07 -18.38 9.49
CA GLU A 195 8.77 -19.82 9.41
C GLU A 195 8.53 -20.30 7.96
N ARG A 196 8.22 -19.39 7.04
CA ARG A 196 8.02 -19.69 5.62
C ARG A 196 9.22 -19.29 4.76
N MET A 197 10.23 -18.68 5.36
CA MET A 197 11.42 -18.23 4.65
C MET A 197 12.40 -19.38 4.43
N THR A 198 13.07 -19.37 3.28
CA THR A 198 14.04 -20.39 2.91
C THR A 198 15.27 -19.75 2.24
N LEU A 199 16.44 -20.38 2.39
CA LEU A 199 17.67 -19.87 1.78
C LEU A 199 17.55 -19.79 0.26
N THR A 200 16.80 -20.68 -0.37
CA THR A 200 16.68 -20.83 -1.82
C THR A 200 15.63 -19.90 -2.46
N MET A 201 14.90 -19.09 -1.69
CA MET A 201 13.73 -18.37 -2.20
C MET A 201 14.06 -17.19 -3.11
N LYS A 202 15.25 -16.61 -2.98
CA LYS A 202 15.73 -15.46 -3.76
C LYS A 202 17.24 -15.36 -3.72
N THR A 203 17.78 -14.39 -4.45
CA THR A 203 19.15 -13.91 -4.21
C THR A 203 19.13 -12.99 -2.98
N TRP A 204 20.03 -13.24 -2.05
CA TRP A 204 20.23 -12.47 -0.83
C TRP A 204 21.36 -11.49 -1.03
N ASN A 205 21.11 -10.19 -0.89
CA ASN A 205 22.11 -9.14 -1.11
C ASN A 205 22.67 -8.66 0.23
N TRP A 206 23.98 -8.52 0.33
CA TRP A 206 24.64 -8.10 1.56
C TRP A 206 24.20 -6.67 1.91
N THR A 207 23.81 -6.46 3.17
CA THR A 207 23.37 -5.15 3.67
C THR A 207 24.39 -4.57 4.63
N LYS A 208 24.86 -5.38 5.59
CA LYS A 208 25.88 -4.96 6.56
C LYS A 208 26.52 -6.13 7.28
N THR A 209 27.72 -5.89 7.79
CA THR A 209 28.39 -6.74 8.78
C THR A 209 28.62 -5.91 10.04
N THR A 210 28.25 -6.45 11.20
CA THR A 210 28.51 -5.84 12.50
C THR A 210 29.36 -6.80 13.32
N TYR A 211 30.58 -6.40 13.63
CA TYR A 211 31.50 -7.17 14.45
C TYR A 211 31.27 -6.90 15.94
N GLU A 212 31.66 -7.85 16.79
CA GLU A 212 31.59 -7.73 18.26
C GLU A 212 32.36 -6.50 18.78
N SER A 213 33.41 -6.09 18.08
CA SER A 213 34.17 -4.86 18.38
C SER A 213 33.38 -3.56 18.18
N GLY A 214 32.17 -3.62 17.64
CA GLY A 214 31.37 -2.48 17.22
C GLY A 214 31.72 -1.95 15.83
N LYS A 215 32.73 -2.51 15.14
CA LYS A 215 33.02 -2.18 13.74
C LYS A 215 31.81 -2.56 12.87
N VAL A 216 31.32 -1.62 12.07
CA VAL A 216 30.27 -1.84 11.08
C VAL A 216 30.87 -1.67 9.68
N VAL A 217 30.57 -2.60 8.78
CA VAL A 217 30.94 -2.54 7.36
C VAL A 217 29.67 -2.63 6.53
N THR A 218 29.51 -1.73 5.58
CA THR A 218 28.40 -1.70 4.62
C THR A 218 28.96 -1.71 3.20
N PRO A 219 28.28 -2.36 2.23
CA PRO A 219 28.73 -2.34 0.85
C PRO A 219 28.60 -0.93 0.27
N ARG A 220 29.61 -0.51 -0.51
CA ARG A 220 29.60 0.76 -1.26
C ARG A 220 28.82 0.66 -2.56
N GLU A 221 28.63 -0.56 -3.08
CA GLU A 221 27.92 -0.87 -4.30
C GLU A 221 26.95 -2.03 -4.08
N GLN A 222 25.81 -2.04 -4.77
CA GLN A 222 24.78 -3.08 -4.65
C GLN A 222 25.07 -4.30 -5.53
N LEU A 223 26.30 -4.84 -5.45
CA LEU A 223 26.78 -5.95 -6.29
C LEU A 223 27.05 -7.26 -5.52
N PHE A 224 26.95 -7.21 -4.19
CA PHE A 224 27.29 -8.35 -3.32
C PHE A 224 26.06 -9.20 -3.02
N GLY A 225 25.99 -10.40 -3.61
CA GLY A 225 24.81 -11.25 -3.46
C GLY A 225 25.14 -12.74 -3.43
N ILE A 226 24.28 -13.52 -2.76
CA ILE A 226 24.36 -14.99 -2.66
C ILE A 226 23.04 -15.59 -3.12
N LYS A 227 23.11 -16.56 -4.03
CA LYS A 227 21.97 -17.38 -4.45
C LYS A 227 22.21 -18.83 -4.06
N PHE A 228 21.35 -19.35 -3.19
CA PHE A 228 21.35 -20.75 -2.79
C PHE A 228 20.49 -21.58 -3.74
N LEU A 229 20.95 -22.78 -4.08
CA LEU A 229 20.28 -23.70 -4.97
C LEU A 229 19.85 -24.97 -4.21
N ALA A 230 18.69 -25.52 -4.56
CA ALA A 230 18.10 -26.68 -3.87
C ALA A 230 18.97 -27.96 -3.90
N ASN A 231 19.97 -28.02 -4.78
CA ASN A 231 20.93 -29.12 -4.87
C ASN A 231 22.10 -28.99 -3.87
N GLY A 232 22.07 -28.02 -2.95
CA GLY A 232 23.12 -27.82 -1.94
C GLY A 232 24.34 -27.04 -2.44
N THR A 233 24.24 -26.35 -3.59
CA THR A 233 25.29 -25.43 -4.06
C THR A 233 24.85 -23.98 -3.94
N PHE A 234 25.81 -23.06 -3.88
CA PHE A 234 25.56 -21.63 -3.93
C PHE A 234 26.43 -20.98 -5.00
N VAL A 235 25.93 -19.87 -5.53
CA VAL A 235 26.72 -18.93 -6.34
C VAL A 235 26.65 -17.57 -5.68
N ALA A 236 27.73 -16.81 -5.73
CA ALA A 236 27.80 -15.48 -5.17
C ALA A 236 28.55 -14.54 -6.12
N GLY A 237 28.14 -13.28 -6.14
CA GLY A 237 28.83 -12.20 -6.83
C GLY A 237 29.36 -11.19 -5.82
N SER A 238 30.54 -10.64 -6.09
CA SER A 238 31.06 -9.42 -5.45
C SER A 238 31.17 -8.30 -6.50
N ASP A 239 31.69 -7.16 -6.08
CA ASP A 239 32.14 -6.07 -6.95
C ASP A 239 33.37 -6.42 -7.82
N CYS A 240 33.95 -7.62 -7.70
CA CYS A 240 35.15 -8.01 -8.42
C CYS A 240 35.10 -9.41 -9.06
N ASN A 241 34.68 -10.42 -8.29
CA ASN A 241 34.70 -11.81 -8.71
C ASN A 241 33.33 -12.49 -8.57
N SER A 242 33.19 -13.60 -9.27
CA SER A 242 32.17 -14.58 -8.95
C SER A 242 32.76 -15.69 -8.07
N MET A 243 31.96 -16.16 -7.13
CA MET A 243 32.28 -17.19 -6.17
C MET A 243 31.22 -18.28 -6.21
N GLY A 244 31.58 -19.48 -5.78
CA GLY A 244 30.63 -20.57 -5.65
C GLY A 244 31.22 -21.74 -4.88
N GLY A 245 30.32 -22.60 -4.41
CA GLY A 245 30.69 -23.77 -3.62
C GLY A 245 29.47 -24.56 -3.20
N LYS A 246 29.65 -25.37 -2.16
CA LYS A 246 28.57 -26.13 -1.51
C LYS A 246 28.17 -25.49 -0.20
N TYR A 247 26.92 -25.71 0.20
CA TYR A 247 26.44 -25.36 1.52
C TYR A 247 25.62 -26.51 2.12
N SER A 248 25.63 -26.62 3.44
CA SER A 248 24.72 -27.48 4.19
C SER A 248 24.04 -26.65 5.28
N ALA A 249 22.71 -26.75 5.35
CA ALA A 249 21.88 -26.01 6.29
C ALA A 249 20.94 -26.97 7.03
N VAL A 250 21.15 -27.13 8.33
CA VAL A 250 20.36 -28.05 9.17
C VAL A 250 20.07 -27.36 10.51
N ASN A 251 18.80 -27.30 10.91
CA ASN A 251 18.36 -26.75 12.20
C ASN A 251 18.97 -25.37 12.53
N GLY A 252 18.97 -24.44 11.58
CA GLY A 252 19.53 -23.09 11.76
C GLY A 252 21.06 -23.00 11.79
N SER A 253 21.77 -24.12 11.63
CA SER A 253 23.22 -24.12 11.40
C SER A 253 23.52 -24.08 9.92
N ILE A 254 24.58 -23.38 9.51
CA ILE A 254 25.06 -23.35 8.13
C ILE A 254 26.56 -23.63 8.06
N THR A 255 26.96 -24.33 7.00
CA THR A 255 28.38 -24.53 6.66
C THR A 255 28.56 -24.32 5.17
N PHE A 256 29.69 -23.74 4.79
CA PHE A 256 30.13 -23.60 3.40
C PHE A 256 31.37 -24.46 3.18
N SER A 257 31.46 -25.11 2.01
CA SER A 257 32.60 -25.94 1.64
C SER A 257 32.89 -25.86 0.15
N ASP A 258 34.09 -26.27 -0.26
CA ASP A 258 34.54 -26.23 -1.66
C ASP A 258 34.40 -24.82 -2.28
N VAL A 259 34.60 -23.77 -1.47
CA VAL A 259 34.44 -22.38 -1.89
C VAL A 259 35.56 -22.03 -2.86
N SER A 260 35.16 -21.59 -4.05
CA SER A 260 36.06 -21.17 -5.13
C SER A 260 35.66 -19.78 -5.61
N SER A 261 36.63 -19.04 -6.14
CA SER A 261 36.46 -17.68 -6.65
C SER A 261 37.23 -17.53 -7.96
N THR A 262 36.73 -16.70 -8.86
CA THR A 262 37.60 -16.14 -9.91
C THR A 262 38.72 -15.31 -9.27
N LYS A 263 39.83 -15.13 -10.00
CA LYS A 263 41.04 -14.43 -9.52
C LYS A 263 41.29 -13.12 -10.27
N MET A 264 40.22 -12.35 -10.50
CA MET A 264 40.34 -10.98 -11.00
C MET A 264 40.81 -10.08 -9.86
N TYR A 265 41.71 -9.15 -10.18
CA TYR A 265 42.13 -8.10 -9.26
C TYR A 265 41.33 -6.83 -9.54
N CYS A 266 40.71 -6.27 -8.51
CA CYS A 266 40.00 -5.00 -8.59
C CYS A 266 40.48 -4.09 -7.47
N ALA A 267 40.99 -2.92 -7.83
CA ALA A 267 41.36 -1.92 -6.85
C ALA A 267 40.10 -1.45 -6.09
N ASN A 268 40.22 -1.26 -4.78
CA ASN A 268 39.14 -0.82 -3.90
C ASN A 268 37.95 -1.79 -3.74
N SER A 269 38.11 -3.07 -4.09
CA SER A 269 37.04 -4.05 -3.86
C SER A 269 36.77 -4.28 -2.37
N GLN A 270 35.51 -4.54 -2.00
CA GLN A 270 35.12 -5.03 -0.66
C GLN A 270 34.89 -6.54 -0.61
N GLU A 271 35.38 -7.29 -1.61
CA GLU A 271 35.23 -8.74 -1.69
C GLU A 271 35.74 -9.48 -0.44
N ASP A 272 36.85 -9.03 0.15
CA ASP A 272 37.40 -9.69 1.35
C ASP A 272 36.50 -9.49 2.59
N ASP A 273 35.85 -8.33 2.73
CA ASP A 273 34.86 -8.11 3.80
C ASP A 273 33.61 -9.00 3.57
N PHE A 274 33.23 -9.20 2.31
CA PHE A 274 32.10 -10.04 1.93
C PHE A 274 32.38 -11.54 2.12
N LYS A 275 33.58 -12.01 1.78
CA LYS A 275 34.01 -13.41 1.89
C LYS A 275 33.97 -13.97 3.31
N VAL A 276 34.01 -13.10 4.32
CA VAL A 276 33.85 -13.48 5.73
C VAL A 276 32.64 -14.38 5.96
N VAL A 277 31.54 -14.20 5.21
CA VAL A 277 30.36 -15.06 5.32
C VAL A 277 30.66 -16.53 5.05
N PHE A 278 31.49 -16.82 4.04
CA PHE A 278 31.81 -18.19 3.66
C PHE A 278 32.76 -18.87 4.65
N ASP A 279 33.63 -18.08 5.29
CA ASP A 279 34.62 -18.59 6.22
C ASP A 279 34.08 -18.69 7.66
N GLN A 280 33.23 -17.75 8.07
CA GLN A 280 32.88 -17.53 9.46
C GLN A 280 31.40 -17.76 9.80
N ALA A 281 30.47 -17.84 8.84
CA ALA A 281 29.07 -18.14 9.19
C ALA A 281 28.95 -19.52 9.85
N GLN A 282 28.20 -19.57 10.95
CA GLN A 282 27.94 -20.81 11.70
C GLN A 282 26.45 -21.07 11.90
N LYS A 283 25.68 -20.01 12.17
CA LYS A 283 24.22 -20.07 12.28
C LYS A 283 23.59 -19.11 11.31
N PHE A 284 22.35 -19.39 10.96
CA PHE A 284 21.52 -18.49 10.19
C PHE A 284 20.11 -18.41 10.76
N ARG A 285 19.46 -17.27 10.54
CA ARG A 285 18.05 -17.05 10.91
C ARG A 285 17.43 -16.03 9.99
N PHE A 286 16.12 -16.13 9.85
CA PHE A 286 15.33 -15.13 9.14
C PHE A 286 14.69 -14.16 10.13
N THR A 287 14.50 -12.92 9.70
CA THR A 287 13.78 -11.91 10.48
C THR A 287 12.42 -11.67 9.87
N SER A 288 11.50 -11.13 10.68
CA SER A 288 10.22 -10.68 10.19
C SER A 288 10.30 -9.44 9.30
N LYS A 289 11.52 -8.93 9.03
CA LYS A 289 11.84 -7.86 8.05
C LYS A 289 12.32 -8.42 6.69
N GLY A 290 12.09 -9.70 6.45
CA GLY A 290 12.53 -10.34 5.21
C GLY A 290 14.04 -10.44 5.05
N GLU A 291 14.81 -10.36 6.15
CA GLU A 291 16.27 -10.45 6.15
C GLU A 291 16.74 -11.87 6.44
N LEU A 292 17.91 -12.21 5.92
CA LEU A 292 18.72 -13.37 6.30
C LEU A 292 19.91 -12.88 7.12
N ILE A 293 20.03 -13.37 8.35
CA ILE A 293 21.14 -13.04 9.25
C ILE A 293 21.99 -14.28 9.45
N PHE A 294 23.30 -14.12 9.28
CA PHE A 294 24.30 -15.09 9.70
C PHE A 294 24.97 -14.65 10.99
N ASP A 295 25.04 -15.55 11.97
CA ASP A 295 25.87 -15.36 13.16
C ASP A 295 27.25 -15.98 12.89
N LEU A 296 28.31 -15.22 13.21
CA LEU A 296 29.68 -15.61 12.96
C LEU A 296 30.24 -16.47 14.09
N LYS A 297 31.19 -17.35 13.75
CA LYS A 297 31.91 -18.21 14.71
C LYS A 297 32.47 -17.37 15.87
N MET A 298 32.51 -18.01 17.05
CA MET A 298 33.01 -17.41 18.30
C MET A 298 32.29 -16.12 18.68
N ASP A 299 31.02 -15.97 18.27
CA ASP A 299 30.20 -14.77 18.49
C ASP A 299 30.91 -13.49 18.03
N SER A 300 31.70 -13.59 16.95
CA SER A 300 32.53 -12.48 16.45
C SER A 300 31.74 -11.38 15.73
N GLY A 301 30.43 -11.58 15.52
CA GLY A 301 29.54 -10.62 14.90
C GLY A 301 28.40 -11.26 14.12
N THR A 302 27.73 -10.44 13.31
CA THR A 302 26.63 -10.84 12.44
C THR A 302 26.76 -10.24 11.05
N ILE A 303 26.26 -10.95 10.03
CA ILE A 303 26.15 -10.46 8.66
C ILE A 303 24.68 -10.50 8.25
N ILE A 304 24.15 -9.38 7.75
CA ILE A 304 22.76 -9.23 7.34
C ILE A 304 22.68 -9.13 5.82
N PHE A 305 21.71 -9.85 5.27
CA PHE A 305 21.33 -9.84 3.87
C PHE A 305 19.83 -9.57 3.69
N LYS A 306 19.44 -8.99 2.55
CA LYS A 306 18.05 -8.79 2.16
C LYS A 306 17.78 -9.16 0.70
#